data_AF-H1VSR0-F1
#
_entry.id   AF-H1VSR0-F1
#
_cell.length_a   1.000
_cell.length_b   1.000
_cell.length_c   1.000
_cell.angle_alpha   90.00
_cell.angle_beta   90.00
_cell.angle_gamma   90.00
#
_symmetry.space_group_name_H-M   'P 1'
#
loop_
_entity.id
_entity.type
_entity.pdbx_description
1 polymer ?
#
loop_
_entity_poly.entity_id
_entity_poly.type
_entity_poly.pdbx_seq_one_letter_code
_entity_poly.pdbx_strand_id
1 'polypeptide(L)'
;MSMPPPSRSLGSGLDFSHIKYGDKAKRFAAQSTLAREILIQKLQAFQEIKALIKITFSERDRSSAAIWIDARSSPVKLLDSAPADNAEPSFELSWPPEKFEDLRDGREDPQTAVMMSAGSGGSKGNLPLAIRFADLITPDPTEPPQTADQLDLNELPKPTEDIDQVKRDLRKWGYGLLKNALTTEQVAILKKGAQEQAAGERKAGVATFDGGPKKPNQRIWNLFNKGEEFLDLLNHPLIDEVVPWYLGCDNPLLWSYSVNIARPGGLPQVLHWDQGIMGHGRAKAVALNISWLLCDFHEKNGGTRIFPGSHDKNVRPRNVFSS
;
A
#
# COMPACT_ATOMS: atom_id res chain seq x y z
N MET A 1 -9.81 -5.21 -11.94
CA MET A 1 -10.27 -4.98 -13.33
C MET A 1 -9.79 -6.12 -14.20
N SER A 2 -10.67 -6.78 -14.96
CA SER A 2 -10.21 -7.69 -16.01
C SER A 2 -9.60 -6.84 -17.12
N MET A 3 -8.43 -7.23 -17.63
CA MET A 3 -7.91 -6.68 -18.89
C MET A 3 -9.00 -6.84 -19.95
N PRO A 4 -9.26 -5.82 -20.79
CA PRO A 4 -10.17 -5.96 -21.91
C PRO A 4 -9.69 -7.11 -22.81
N PRO A 5 -10.60 -7.83 -23.49
CA PRO A 5 -10.21 -8.83 -24.46
C PRO A 5 -9.29 -8.19 -25.51
N PRO A 6 -8.27 -8.91 -26.02
CA PRO A 6 -7.43 -8.41 -27.09
C PRO A 6 -8.30 -7.94 -28.26
N SER A 7 -8.07 -6.73 -28.75
CA SER A 7 -8.69 -6.25 -29.98
C SER A 7 -8.07 -6.97 -31.19
N ARG A 8 -8.74 -6.90 -32.35
CA ARG A 8 -8.15 -7.36 -33.62
C ARG A 8 -6.79 -6.69 -33.85
N SER A 9 -5.85 -7.41 -34.47
CA SER A 9 -4.56 -6.84 -34.90
C SER A 9 -4.79 -5.66 -35.84
N LEU A 10 -4.13 -4.54 -35.57
CA LEU A 10 -4.28 -3.32 -36.37
C LEU A 10 -3.31 -3.28 -37.57
N GLY A 11 -2.14 -3.93 -37.47
CA GLY A 11 -1.16 -4.04 -38.55
C GLY A 11 -1.14 -5.45 -39.16
N SER A 12 -0.84 -5.54 -40.45
CA SER A 12 -0.55 -6.82 -41.10
C SER A 12 0.74 -7.42 -40.51
N GLY A 13 0.71 -8.71 -40.16
CA GLY A 13 1.88 -9.45 -39.64
C GLY A 13 2.10 -9.40 -38.11
N LEU A 14 1.28 -8.65 -37.36
CA LEU A 14 1.31 -8.63 -35.87
C LEU A 14 0.14 -9.40 -35.25
N ASP A 15 -0.31 -10.47 -35.92
CA ASP A 15 -1.25 -11.42 -35.35
C ASP A 15 -0.50 -12.50 -34.57
N PHE A 16 -0.57 -12.41 -33.24
CA PHE A 16 0.07 -13.36 -32.31
C PHE A 16 -0.87 -14.50 -31.87
N SER A 17 -2.04 -14.66 -32.49
CA SER A 17 -3.03 -15.68 -32.13
C SER A 17 -2.49 -17.12 -32.16
N HIS A 18 -1.47 -17.37 -32.97
CA HIS A 18 -0.78 -18.64 -33.08
C HIS A 18 0.22 -18.91 -31.94
N ILE A 19 0.69 -17.87 -31.23
CA ILE A 19 1.63 -18.01 -30.12
C ILE A 19 0.86 -18.48 -28.87
N LYS A 20 1.31 -19.58 -28.28
CA LYS A 20 0.74 -20.14 -27.05
C LYS A 20 1.84 -20.40 -26.03
N TYR A 21 1.58 -20.02 -24.77
CA TYR A 21 2.49 -20.26 -23.65
C TYR A 21 1.83 -21.17 -22.62
N GLY A 22 2.32 -22.40 -22.55
CA GLY A 22 1.91 -23.41 -21.57
C GLY A 22 0.41 -23.73 -21.56
N ASP A 23 -0.01 -24.52 -20.58
CA ASP A 23 -1.40 -24.81 -20.28
C ASP A 23 -1.82 -24.08 -19.01
N LYS A 24 -2.62 -23.03 -19.16
CA LYS A 24 -3.08 -22.20 -18.04
C LYS A 24 -4.02 -22.95 -17.10
N ALA A 25 -4.82 -23.90 -17.60
CA ALA A 25 -5.72 -24.70 -16.77
C ALA A 25 -4.92 -25.67 -15.89
N LYS A 26 -3.93 -26.36 -16.49
CA LYS A 26 -3.01 -27.22 -15.73
C LYS A 26 -2.21 -26.42 -14.70
N ARG A 27 -1.73 -25.23 -15.05
CA ARG A 27 -1.01 -24.34 -14.13
C ARG A 27 -1.90 -23.90 -12.95
N PHE A 28 -3.13 -23.47 -13.24
CA PHE A 28 -4.11 -23.08 -12.21
C PHE A 28 -4.41 -24.23 -11.24
N ALA A 29 -4.59 -25.45 -11.74
CA ALA A 29 -4.83 -26.63 -10.90
C ALA A 29 -3.63 -26.96 -10.00
N ALA A 30 -2.41 -26.92 -10.55
CA ALA A 30 -1.19 -27.15 -9.79
C ALA A 30 -0.99 -26.10 -8.69
N GLN A 31 -1.19 -24.81 -9.02
CA GLN A 31 -1.08 -23.72 -8.06
C GLN A 31 -2.17 -23.76 -7.00
N SER A 32 -3.40 -24.14 -7.36
CA SER A 32 -4.49 -24.32 -6.38
C SER A 32 -4.17 -25.43 -5.37
N THR A 33 -3.49 -26.50 -5.83
CA THR A 33 -3.02 -27.57 -4.95
C THR A 33 -1.95 -27.05 -3.99
N LEU A 34 -0.94 -26.34 -4.50
CA LEU A 34 0.10 -25.72 -3.68
C LEU A 34 -0.48 -24.72 -2.68
N ALA A 35 -1.38 -23.84 -3.11
CA ALA A 35 -2.03 -22.87 -2.22
C ALA A 35 -2.78 -23.56 -1.07
N ARG A 36 -3.46 -24.68 -1.36
CA ARG A 36 -4.11 -25.49 -0.33
C ARG A 36 -3.10 -26.11 0.64
N GLU A 37 -1.97 -26.62 0.16
CA GLU A 37 -0.90 -27.16 1.00
C GLU A 37 -0.31 -26.08 1.93
N ILE A 38 -0.10 -24.86 1.43
CA ILE A 38 0.34 -23.71 2.24
C ILE A 38 -0.64 -23.43 3.37
N LEU A 39 -1.95 -23.43 3.07
CA LEU A 39 -2.99 -23.23 4.08
C LEU A 39 -3.01 -24.36 5.11
N ILE A 40 -2.78 -25.61 4.70
CA ILE A 40 -2.67 -26.76 5.62
C ILE A 40 -1.45 -26.61 6.54
N GLN A 41 -0.30 -26.21 6.00
CA GLN A 41 0.92 -26.00 6.78
C GLN A 41 0.77 -24.89 7.82
N LYS A 42 0.04 -23.82 7.48
CA LYS A 42 -0.24 -22.69 8.37
C LYS A 42 -1.53 -22.85 9.20
N LEU A 43 -2.23 -23.98 9.08
CA LEU A 43 -3.62 -24.14 9.55
C LEU A 43 -3.79 -23.77 11.03
N GLN A 44 -2.88 -24.23 11.89
CA GLN A 44 -2.99 -23.95 13.33
C GLN A 44 -2.59 -22.52 13.70
N ALA A 45 -1.78 -21.83 12.89
CA ALA A 45 -1.48 -20.42 13.11
C ALA A 45 -2.75 -19.55 13.02
N PHE A 46 -3.74 -19.99 12.24
CA PHE A 46 -5.02 -19.29 12.12
C PHE A 46 -5.89 -19.35 13.38
N GLN A 47 -5.50 -20.05 14.45
CA GLN A 47 -6.22 -20.06 15.73
C GLN A 47 -6.42 -18.64 16.30
N GLU A 48 -5.50 -17.71 16.02
CA GLU A 48 -5.64 -16.29 16.41
C GLU A 48 -6.85 -15.60 15.78
N ILE A 49 -7.33 -16.08 14.63
CA ILE A 49 -8.40 -15.46 13.86
C ILE A 49 -9.76 -15.60 14.56
N LYS A 50 -9.97 -16.69 15.30
CA LYS A 50 -11.20 -16.96 16.09
C LYS A 50 -12.50 -16.80 15.29
N ALA A 51 -12.44 -17.13 14.00
CA ALA A 51 -13.54 -16.89 13.08
C ALA A 51 -13.62 -17.97 12.00
N LEU A 52 -14.74 -17.95 11.29
CA LEU A 52 -14.96 -18.77 10.10
C LEU A 52 -14.52 -17.98 8.87
N ILE A 53 -13.76 -18.63 7.98
CA ILE A 53 -13.14 -18.02 6.80
C ILE A 53 -13.53 -18.82 5.57
N LYS A 54 -13.84 -18.16 4.47
CA LYS A 54 -14.12 -18.81 3.19
C LYS A 54 -13.12 -18.36 2.13
N ILE A 55 -12.53 -19.32 1.43
CA ILE A 55 -11.51 -19.09 0.41
C ILE A 55 -11.92 -19.76 -0.88
N THR A 56 -11.80 -19.03 -1.98
CA THR A 56 -11.98 -19.53 -3.34
C THR A 56 -10.73 -19.19 -4.13
N PHE A 57 -10.11 -20.18 -4.77
CA PHE A 57 -9.04 -19.91 -5.73
C PHE A 57 -9.68 -19.50 -7.05
N SER A 58 -9.34 -18.32 -7.57
CA SER A 58 -9.96 -17.77 -8.77
C SER A 58 -8.97 -17.01 -9.63
N GLU A 59 -8.94 -17.29 -10.93
CA GLU A 59 -8.14 -16.58 -11.93
C GLU A 59 -9.02 -16.32 -13.16
N ARG A 60 -9.36 -15.06 -13.44
CA ARG A 60 -10.18 -14.63 -14.59
C ARG A 60 -11.52 -15.40 -14.67
N ASP A 61 -11.64 -16.32 -15.61
CA ASP A 61 -12.80 -17.16 -15.92
C ASP A 61 -12.79 -18.50 -15.17
N ARG A 62 -11.75 -18.79 -14.39
CA ARG A 62 -11.61 -20.03 -13.61
C ARG A 62 -11.86 -19.78 -12.13
N SER A 63 -12.53 -20.73 -11.49
CA SER A 63 -12.74 -20.77 -10.05
C SER A 63 -12.69 -22.20 -9.54
N SER A 64 -12.09 -22.42 -8.38
CA SER A 64 -12.21 -23.68 -7.63
C SER A 64 -13.54 -23.73 -6.86
N ALA A 65 -13.85 -24.90 -6.30
CA ALA A 65 -14.78 -24.98 -5.18
C ALA A 65 -14.23 -24.17 -3.98
N ALA A 66 -15.13 -23.60 -3.18
CA ALA A 66 -14.74 -22.88 -1.98
C ALA A 66 -14.31 -23.85 -0.88
N ILE A 67 -13.23 -23.51 -0.18
CA ILE A 67 -12.78 -24.17 1.05
C ILE A 67 -13.06 -23.27 2.25
N TRP A 68 -13.22 -23.87 3.42
CA TRP A 68 -13.51 -23.15 4.65
C TRP A 68 -12.47 -23.45 5.71
N ILE A 69 -12.04 -22.42 6.43
CA ILE A 69 -11.17 -22.56 7.61
C ILE A 69 -12.00 -22.17 8.82
N ASP A 70 -12.26 -23.12 9.70
CA ASP A 70 -12.97 -22.91 10.95
C ASP A 70 -11.96 -22.77 12.10
N ALA A 71 -11.65 -21.52 12.45
CA ALA A 71 -10.77 -21.16 13.55
C ALA A 71 -11.54 -20.78 14.82
N ARG A 72 -12.86 -21.03 14.89
CA ARG A 72 -13.68 -20.71 16.07
C ARG A 72 -13.40 -21.63 17.26
N SER A 73 -12.74 -22.76 17.01
CA SER A 73 -12.32 -23.75 18.01
C SER A 73 -10.89 -24.24 17.72
N SER A 74 -10.27 -24.88 18.70
CA SER A 74 -8.97 -25.53 18.56
C SER A 74 -9.15 -27.06 18.65
N PRO A 75 -8.54 -27.86 17.76
CA PRO A 75 -7.69 -27.45 16.64
C PRO A 75 -8.46 -26.78 15.51
N VAL A 76 -7.79 -25.91 14.76
CA VAL A 76 -8.36 -25.26 13.56
C VAL A 76 -8.65 -26.33 12.51
N LYS A 77 -9.81 -26.26 11.86
CA LYS A 77 -10.26 -27.25 10.86
C LYS A 77 -10.29 -26.65 9.46
N LEU A 78 -9.84 -27.41 8.48
CA LEU A 78 -10.05 -27.14 7.05
C LEU A 78 -11.23 -28.00 6.57
N LEU A 79 -12.22 -27.39 5.92
CA LEU A 79 -13.43 -28.03 5.44
C LEU A 79 -13.59 -27.82 3.92
N ASP A 80 -14.06 -28.85 3.23
CA ASP A 80 -14.35 -28.83 1.79
C ASP A 80 -15.75 -28.28 1.45
N SER A 81 -16.55 -27.99 2.47
CA SER A 81 -17.89 -27.43 2.35
C SER A 81 -18.18 -26.47 3.50
N ALA A 82 -19.26 -25.69 3.39
CA ALA A 82 -19.74 -24.86 4.48
C ALA A 82 -19.97 -25.71 5.75
N PRO A 83 -19.74 -25.15 6.95
CA PRO A 83 -19.99 -25.87 8.19
C PRO A 83 -21.47 -26.18 8.37
N ALA A 84 -21.77 -27.28 9.07
CA ALA A 84 -23.14 -27.79 9.24
C ALA A 84 -24.08 -26.85 10.01
N ASP A 85 -23.53 -25.89 10.74
CA ASP A 85 -24.27 -24.87 11.49
C ASP A 85 -24.76 -23.69 10.61
N ASN A 86 -24.46 -23.72 9.30
CA ASN A 86 -24.77 -22.65 8.35
C ASN A 86 -24.29 -21.26 8.78
N ALA A 87 -23.20 -21.21 9.56
CA ALA A 87 -22.62 -19.94 9.96
C ALA A 87 -22.01 -19.21 8.74
N GLU A 88 -22.25 -17.90 8.66
CA GLU A 88 -21.64 -17.05 7.64
C GLU A 88 -20.15 -16.80 7.94
N PRO A 89 -19.29 -16.70 6.90
CA PRO A 89 -17.89 -16.42 7.10
C PRO A 89 -17.71 -14.97 7.57
N SER A 90 -16.74 -14.75 8.46
CA SER A 90 -16.37 -13.38 8.87
C SER A 90 -15.75 -12.57 7.73
N PHE A 91 -15.06 -13.25 6.80
CA PHE A 91 -14.59 -12.66 5.55
C PHE A 91 -14.42 -13.72 4.47
N GLU A 92 -14.45 -13.27 3.22
CA GLU A 92 -14.30 -14.12 2.03
C GLU A 92 -13.14 -13.62 1.16
N LEU A 93 -12.30 -14.55 0.69
CA LEU A 93 -11.20 -14.28 -0.23
C LEU A 93 -11.39 -15.07 -1.53
N SER A 94 -11.48 -14.38 -2.66
CA SER A 94 -11.49 -14.96 -4.00
C SER A 94 -10.24 -14.51 -4.74
N TRP A 95 -9.15 -15.26 -4.60
CA TRP A 95 -7.81 -14.83 -5.02
C TRP A 95 -7.17 -15.81 -6.02
N PRO A 96 -6.29 -15.34 -6.91
CA PRO A 96 -5.42 -16.22 -7.66
C PRO A 96 -4.59 -17.09 -6.71
N PRO A 97 -4.43 -18.39 -6.98
CA PRO A 97 -3.72 -19.29 -6.07
C PRO A 97 -2.23 -18.90 -5.87
N GLU A 98 -1.58 -18.33 -6.89
CA GLU A 98 -0.20 -17.81 -6.84
C GLU A 98 0.02 -16.82 -5.69
N LYS A 99 -1.01 -16.03 -5.33
CA LYS A 99 -0.91 -15.04 -4.26
C LYS A 99 -0.61 -15.65 -2.89
N PHE A 100 -1.06 -16.89 -2.63
CA PHE A 100 -0.76 -17.58 -1.38
C PHE A 100 0.72 -18.02 -1.32
N GLU A 101 1.30 -18.34 -2.47
CA GLU A 101 2.73 -18.60 -2.60
C GLU A 101 3.55 -17.32 -2.39
N ASP A 102 3.12 -16.21 -3.01
CA ASP A 102 3.79 -14.92 -2.84
C ASP A 102 3.73 -14.44 -1.38
N LEU A 103 2.61 -14.65 -0.68
CA LEU A 103 2.50 -14.38 0.76
C LEU A 103 3.46 -15.27 1.57
N ARG A 104 3.47 -16.59 1.32
CA ARG A 104 4.35 -17.53 2.01
C ARG A 104 5.82 -17.14 1.86
N ASP A 105 6.20 -16.64 0.69
CA ASP A 105 7.59 -16.27 0.39
C ASP A 105 7.93 -14.82 0.79
N GLY A 106 6.97 -14.06 1.32
CA GLY A 106 7.15 -12.65 1.69
C GLY A 106 7.25 -11.69 0.48
N ARG A 107 6.89 -12.16 -0.72
CA ARG A 107 6.89 -11.38 -1.97
C ARG A 107 5.69 -10.45 -2.12
N GLU A 108 4.64 -10.70 -1.35
CA GLU A 108 3.39 -9.92 -1.35
C GLU A 108 3.11 -9.35 0.04
N ASP A 109 2.61 -8.11 0.09
CA ASP A 109 2.17 -7.48 1.34
C ASP A 109 0.72 -7.89 1.67
N PRO A 110 0.44 -8.47 2.86
CA PRO A 110 -0.90 -8.87 3.26
C PRO A 110 -1.96 -7.77 3.13
N GLN A 111 -1.62 -6.52 3.50
CA GLN A 111 -2.57 -5.43 3.45
C GLN A 111 -2.86 -4.99 2.02
N THR A 112 -1.81 -4.80 1.21
CA THR A 112 -1.96 -4.49 -0.21
C THR A 112 -2.75 -5.58 -0.93
N ALA A 113 -2.43 -6.86 -0.69
CA ALA A 113 -3.15 -8.01 -1.21
C ALA A 113 -4.66 -7.94 -0.92
N VAL A 114 -5.05 -7.70 0.33
CA VAL A 114 -6.46 -7.60 0.73
C VAL A 114 -7.12 -6.34 0.20
N MET A 115 -6.49 -5.17 0.36
CA MET A 115 -7.10 -3.89 0.02
C MET A 115 -7.27 -3.70 -1.49
N MET A 116 -6.28 -4.10 -2.29
CA MET A 116 -6.39 -4.08 -3.76
C MET A 116 -7.45 -5.06 -4.25
N SER A 117 -7.53 -6.25 -3.64
CA SER A 117 -8.54 -7.25 -3.99
C SER A 117 -9.95 -6.82 -3.56
N ALA A 118 -10.10 -6.08 -2.46
CA ALA A 118 -11.38 -5.54 -2.01
C ALA A 118 -11.98 -4.57 -3.05
N GLY A 119 -11.14 -3.71 -3.64
CA GLY A 119 -11.56 -2.79 -4.71
C GLY A 119 -12.09 -3.49 -5.97
N SER A 120 -11.69 -4.74 -6.21
CA SER A 120 -12.21 -5.59 -7.30
C SER A 120 -13.23 -6.64 -6.85
N GLY A 121 -13.68 -6.61 -5.60
CA GLY A 121 -14.63 -7.58 -5.03
C GLY A 121 -14.05 -8.95 -4.69
N GLY A 122 -12.73 -9.13 -4.76
CA GLY A 122 -12.01 -10.36 -4.40
C GLY A 122 -11.73 -10.52 -2.90
N SER A 123 -11.98 -9.48 -2.10
CA SER A 123 -11.94 -9.56 -0.63
C SER A 123 -13.18 -8.86 -0.05
N LYS A 124 -13.92 -9.54 0.83
CA LYS A 124 -15.19 -9.05 1.40
C LYS A 124 -15.30 -9.37 2.89
N GLY A 125 -16.17 -8.66 3.60
CA GLY A 125 -16.42 -8.86 5.03
C GLY A 125 -15.43 -8.11 5.91
N ASN A 126 -14.97 -8.74 6.99
CA ASN A 126 -14.05 -8.17 7.98
C ASN A 126 -12.63 -8.04 7.41
N LEU A 127 -12.32 -6.92 6.76
CA LEU A 127 -11.02 -6.67 6.12
C LEU A 127 -9.83 -6.67 7.10
N PRO A 128 -9.90 -6.08 8.31
CA PRO A 128 -8.81 -6.21 9.29
C PRO A 128 -8.45 -7.65 9.60
N LEU A 129 -9.46 -8.50 9.78
CA LEU A 129 -9.26 -9.91 10.07
C LEU A 129 -8.70 -10.67 8.86
N ALA A 130 -9.14 -10.31 7.65
CA ALA A 130 -8.58 -10.82 6.39
C ALA A 130 -7.09 -10.45 6.22
N ILE A 131 -6.71 -9.22 6.59
CA ILE A 131 -5.30 -8.77 6.58
C ILE A 131 -4.50 -9.61 7.56
N ARG A 132 -4.98 -9.81 8.80
CA ARG A 132 -4.28 -10.64 9.78
C ARG A 132 -4.17 -12.09 9.32
N PHE A 133 -5.21 -12.63 8.68
CA PHE A 133 -5.15 -13.98 8.11
C PHE A 133 -4.06 -14.10 7.04
N ALA A 134 -4.00 -13.14 6.09
CA ALA A 134 -2.97 -13.12 5.07
C ALA A 134 -1.57 -12.93 5.66
N ASP A 135 -1.45 -12.12 6.72
CA ASP A 135 -0.22 -11.86 7.46
C ASP A 135 0.33 -13.13 8.15
N LEU A 136 -0.53 -13.97 8.73
CA LEU A 136 -0.13 -15.25 9.34
C LEU A 136 0.44 -16.26 8.33
N ILE A 137 0.17 -16.09 7.03
CA ILE A 137 0.76 -16.93 5.97
C ILE A 137 2.23 -16.56 5.73
N THR A 138 2.61 -15.30 5.97
CA THR A 138 3.96 -14.79 5.68
C THR A 138 5.05 -15.42 6.57
N PRO A 139 6.35 -15.29 6.19
CA PRO A 139 7.47 -15.73 7.03
C PRO A 139 7.60 -14.95 8.34
N ASP A 140 7.29 -13.66 8.30
CA ASP A 140 7.47 -12.71 9.41
C ASP A 140 6.18 -11.89 9.59
N PRO A 141 5.15 -12.46 10.25
CA PRO A 141 3.88 -11.78 10.47
C PRO A 141 4.05 -10.50 11.30
N THR A 142 3.27 -9.47 10.97
CA THR A 142 3.31 -8.18 11.67
C THR A 142 3.10 -8.31 13.19
N GLU A 143 3.85 -7.51 13.95
CA GLU A 143 3.61 -7.29 15.37
C GLU A 143 2.82 -6.00 15.60
N PRO A 144 2.06 -5.88 16.71
CA PRO A 144 1.51 -4.59 17.13
C PRO A 144 2.62 -3.54 17.24
N PRO A 145 2.38 -2.28 16.82
CA PRO A 145 3.37 -1.23 16.95
C PRO A 145 3.70 -0.97 18.43
N GLN A 146 4.89 -0.45 18.68
CA GLN A 146 5.27 0.08 20.00
C GLN A 146 4.25 1.14 20.44
N THR A 147 3.88 1.08 21.71
CA THR A 147 2.95 2.04 22.30
C THR A 147 3.68 3.31 22.70
N ALA A 148 2.95 4.43 22.81
CA ALA A 148 3.56 5.73 23.09
C ALA A 148 4.33 5.77 24.43
N ASP A 149 3.94 4.96 25.41
CA ASP A 149 4.63 4.77 26.70
C ASP A 149 5.99 4.07 26.57
N GLN A 150 6.25 3.38 25.45
CA GLN A 150 7.50 2.68 25.18
C GLN A 150 8.50 3.54 24.38
N LEU A 151 8.10 4.75 23.96
CA LEU A 151 8.90 5.67 23.16
C LEU A 151 9.34 6.88 24.00
N ASP A 152 10.63 7.22 23.96
CA ASP A 152 11.07 8.53 24.43
C ASP A 152 10.74 9.59 23.39
N LEU A 153 9.66 10.33 23.63
CA LEU A 153 9.18 11.39 22.74
C LEU A 153 10.21 12.51 22.55
N ASN A 154 11.19 12.67 23.46
CA ASN A 154 12.23 13.68 23.33
C ASN A 154 13.26 13.35 22.26
N GLU A 155 13.43 12.06 21.94
CA GLU A 155 14.36 11.58 20.92
C GLU A 155 13.77 11.57 19.51
N LEU A 156 12.45 11.79 19.37
CA LEU A 156 11.81 11.81 18.07
C LEU A 156 12.33 12.99 17.21
N PRO A 157 12.40 12.82 15.88
CA PRO A 157 12.83 13.88 14.96
C PRO A 157 12.07 15.19 15.20
N LYS A 158 12.82 16.28 15.32
CA LYS A 158 12.29 17.66 15.42
C LYS A 158 12.74 18.45 14.20
N PRO A 159 11.95 19.44 13.73
CA PRO A 159 12.39 20.31 12.65
C PRO A 159 13.75 20.94 12.95
N THR A 160 14.72 20.72 12.08
CA THR A 160 16.11 21.20 12.21
C THR A 160 16.67 21.68 10.88
N GLU A 161 17.64 22.59 10.89
CA GLU A 161 18.38 23.01 9.69
C GLU A 161 19.68 22.19 9.49
N ASP A 162 20.05 21.34 10.46
CA ASP A 162 21.19 20.42 10.36
C ASP A 162 20.83 19.21 9.49
N ILE A 163 21.34 19.20 8.25
CA ILE A 163 21.11 18.11 7.30
C ILE A 163 21.67 16.77 7.79
N ASP A 164 22.77 16.77 8.54
CA ASP A 164 23.33 15.54 9.08
C ASP A 164 22.44 14.98 10.19
N GLN A 165 21.76 15.84 10.95
CA GLN A 165 20.72 15.40 11.89
C GLN A 165 19.54 14.78 11.15
N VAL A 166 19.06 15.38 10.06
CA VAL A 166 17.98 14.80 9.23
C VAL A 166 18.39 13.42 8.70
N LYS A 167 19.64 13.26 8.26
CA LYS A 167 20.19 11.97 7.83
C LYS A 167 20.26 10.95 8.96
N ARG A 168 20.64 11.35 10.18
CA ARG A 168 20.61 10.48 11.38
C ARG A 168 19.18 10.06 11.73
N ASP A 169 18.24 10.99 11.66
CA ASP A 169 16.83 10.76 11.94
C ASP A 169 16.19 9.80 10.92
N LEU A 170 16.47 9.98 9.62
CA LEU A 170 16.03 9.05 8.56
C LEU A 170 16.50 7.62 8.83
N ARG A 171 17.75 7.43 9.26
CA ARG A 171 18.29 6.10 9.58
C ARG A 171 17.69 5.49 10.85
N LYS A 172 17.52 6.29 11.92
CA LYS A 172 17.05 5.80 13.22
C LYS A 172 15.53 5.60 13.26
N TRP A 173 14.79 6.52 12.66
CA TRP A 173 13.34 6.65 12.85
C TRP A 173 12.54 6.43 11.56
N GLY A 174 13.19 6.36 10.41
CA GLY A 174 12.55 6.17 9.10
C GLY A 174 11.99 7.45 8.48
N TYR A 175 12.14 8.59 9.17
CA TYR A 175 11.73 9.90 8.70
C TYR A 175 12.62 11.00 9.32
N GLY A 176 12.69 12.16 8.67
CA GLY A 176 13.39 13.34 9.18
C GLY A 176 12.64 14.62 8.80
N LEU A 177 12.88 15.70 9.54
CA LEU A 177 12.18 16.98 9.37
C LEU A 177 13.19 18.10 9.12
N LEU A 178 13.34 18.52 7.87
CA LEU A 178 14.15 19.68 7.53
C LEU A 178 13.35 20.97 7.69
N LYS A 179 13.81 21.84 8.58
CA LYS A 179 13.25 23.16 8.81
C LYS A 179 13.76 24.13 7.75
N ASN A 180 12.92 25.10 7.37
CA ASN A 180 13.29 26.18 6.46
C ASN A 180 13.86 25.70 5.11
N ALA A 181 13.42 24.53 4.65
CA ALA A 181 13.77 24.00 3.33
C ALA A 181 13.31 24.93 2.19
N LEU A 182 12.25 25.70 2.41
CA LEU A 182 11.76 26.72 1.49
C LEU A 182 11.53 28.03 2.25
N THR A 183 11.78 29.16 1.60
CA THR A 183 11.42 30.47 2.16
C THR A 183 9.91 30.69 2.10
N THR A 184 9.40 31.67 2.86
CA THR A 184 7.98 32.04 2.83
C THR A 184 7.52 32.44 1.44
N GLU A 185 8.37 33.13 0.68
CA GLU A 185 8.11 33.55 -0.70
C GLU A 185 8.03 32.35 -1.65
N GLN A 186 8.97 31.40 -1.53
CA GLN A 186 8.96 30.17 -2.34
C GLN A 186 7.71 29.33 -2.05
N VAL A 187 7.33 29.19 -0.77
CA VAL A 187 6.07 28.53 -0.38
C VAL A 187 4.87 29.25 -1.00
N ALA A 188 4.83 30.58 -0.97
CA ALA A 188 3.74 31.36 -1.57
C ALA A 188 3.63 31.15 -3.09
N ILE A 189 4.75 31.11 -3.80
CA ILE A 189 4.81 30.85 -5.25
C ILE A 189 4.25 29.45 -5.56
N LEU A 190 4.80 28.41 -4.93
CA LEU A 190 4.38 27.02 -5.16
C LEU A 190 2.91 26.79 -4.78
N LYS A 191 2.46 27.39 -3.68
CA LYS A 191 1.07 27.31 -3.24
C LYS A 191 0.12 27.98 -4.23
N LYS A 192 0.48 29.16 -4.75
CA LYS A 192 -0.29 29.86 -5.78
C LYS A 192 -0.41 28.99 -7.03
N GLY A 193 0.71 28.49 -7.55
CA GLY A 193 0.73 27.60 -8.72
C GLY A 193 -0.16 26.38 -8.53
N ALA A 194 -0.07 25.73 -7.36
CA ALA A 194 -0.91 24.57 -7.04
C ALA A 194 -2.41 24.92 -7.00
N GLN A 195 -2.77 26.07 -6.44
CA GLN A 195 -4.16 26.53 -6.37
C GLN A 195 -4.73 26.91 -7.74
N GLU A 196 -3.94 27.58 -8.58
CA GLU A 196 -4.30 27.96 -9.95
C GLU A 196 -4.47 26.71 -10.83
N GLN A 197 -3.50 25.79 -10.81
CA GLN A 197 -3.61 24.52 -11.52
C GLN A 197 -4.83 23.71 -11.06
N ALA A 198 -5.06 23.62 -9.73
CA ALA A 198 -6.23 22.95 -9.19
C ALA A 198 -7.54 23.58 -9.69
N ALA A 199 -7.62 24.92 -9.76
CA ALA A 199 -8.78 25.63 -10.27
C ALA A 199 -8.98 25.39 -11.77
N GLY A 200 -7.90 25.40 -12.55
CA GLY A 200 -7.91 25.07 -13.98
C GLY A 200 -8.45 23.68 -14.25
N GLU A 201 -7.96 22.65 -13.54
CA GLU A 201 -8.45 21.27 -13.71
C GLU A 201 -9.92 21.11 -13.34
N ARG A 202 -10.40 21.84 -12.31
CA ARG A 202 -11.84 21.87 -11.98
C ARG A 202 -12.65 22.51 -13.09
N LYS A 203 -12.22 23.65 -13.62
CA LYS A 203 -12.89 24.36 -14.71
C LYS A 203 -12.94 23.54 -16.00
N ALA A 204 -11.87 22.79 -16.28
CA ALA A 204 -11.77 21.91 -17.44
C ALA A 204 -12.47 20.54 -17.27
N GLY A 205 -12.97 20.23 -16.07
CA GLY A 205 -13.66 18.96 -15.80
C GLY A 205 -12.74 17.73 -15.71
N VAL A 206 -11.43 17.93 -15.48
CA VAL A 206 -10.41 16.85 -15.42
C VAL A 206 -9.81 16.66 -14.03
N ALA A 207 -10.30 17.40 -13.03
CA ALA A 207 -9.84 17.29 -11.65
C ALA A 207 -10.07 15.89 -11.05
N THR A 208 -9.05 15.37 -10.36
CA THR A 208 -9.16 14.12 -9.60
C THR A 208 -9.45 14.40 -8.13
N PHE A 209 -10.43 13.70 -7.56
CA PHE A 209 -10.87 13.87 -6.18
C PHE A 209 -10.82 12.57 -5.37
N ASP A 210 -10.37 12.67 -4.11
CA ASP A 210 -10.26 11.56 -3.15
C ASP A 210 -10.61 12.01 -1.70
N GLY A 211 -10.34 11.15 -0.69
CA GLY A 211 -10.54 11.52 0.72
C GLY A 211 -11.85 11.05 1.35
N GLY A 212 -12.37 9.89 0.92
CA GLY A 212 -13.58 9.27 1.49
C GLY A 212 -14.81 9.39 0.58
N PRO A 213 -16.02 9.04 1.07
CA PRO A 213 -17.23 8.92 0.24
C PRO A 213 -17.60 10.21 -0.51
N LYS A 214 -17.35 11.38 0.11
CA LYS A 214 -17.64 12.69 -0.49
C LYS A 214 -16.50 13.24 -1.36
N LYS A 215 -15.37 12.53 -1.42
CA LYS A 215 -14.16 12.89 -2.17
C LYS A 215 -13.77 14.39 -2.05
N PRO A 216 -13.59 14.93 -0.83
CA PRO A 216 -13.37 16.37 -0.63
C PRO A 216 -11.98 16.85 -1.09
N ASN A 217 -10.98 15.97 -1.06
CA ASN A 217 -9.60 16.30 -1.38
C ASN A 217 -9.41 16.33 -2.89
N GLN A 218 -8.51 17.19 -3.37
CA GLN A 218 -8.12 17.22 -4.77
C GLN A 218 -6.66 16.82 -4.91
N ARG A 219 -6.39 15.97 -5.90
CA ARG A 219 -5.03 15.53 -6.24
C ARG A 219 -4.66 16.00 -7.63
N ILE A 220 -3.52 16.66 -7.74
CA ILE A 220 -2.94 17.14 -9.01
C ILE A 220 -1.81 16.18 -9.39
N TRP A 221 -1.96 15.53 -10.54
CA TRP A 221 -0.99 14.56 -11.03
C TRP A 221 -0.02 15.18 -12.05
N ASN A 222 1.14 14.54 -12.22
CA ASN A 222 2.13 14.86 -13.25
C ASN A 222 2.60 16.32 -13.20
N LEU A 223 3.01 16.77 -12.01
CA LEU A 223 3.26 18.18 -11.71
C LEU A 223 4.35 18.82 -12.58
N PHE A 224 5.30 18.02 -13.08
CA PHE A 224 6.34 18.44 -14.02
C PHE A 224 5.79 19.03 -15.33
N ASN A 225 4.53 18.77 -15.69
CA ASN A 225 3.88 19.33 -16.88
C ASN A 225 3.03 20.59 -16.59
N LYS A 226 3.07 21.14 -15.37
CA LYS A 226 2.03 22.05 -14.86
C LYS A 226 2.49 23.47 -14.50
N GLY A 227 3.79 23.75 -14.48
CA GLY A 227 4.32 25.06 -14.12
C GLY A 227 5.84 25.05 -14.00
N GLU A 228 6.47 26.17 -14.31
CA GLU A 228 7.93 26.35 -14.22
C GLU A 228 8.40 26.24 -12.77
N GLU A 229 7.63 26.79 -11.82
CA GLU A 229 7.93 26.75 -10.40
C GLU A 229 8.06 25.32 -9.84
N PHE A 230 7.35 24.35 -10.43
CA PHE A 230 7.44 22.95 -10.02
C PHE A 230 8.65 22.25 -10.61
N LEU A 231 9.10 22.67 -11.79
CA LEU A 231 10.36 22.21 -12.39
C LEU A 231 11.54 22.81 -11.62
N ASP A 232 11.46 24.08 -11.25
CA ASP A 232 12.48 24.76 -10.45
C ASP A 232 12.68 24.09 -9.09
N LEU A 233 11.60 23.62 -8.46
CA LEU A 233 11.69 22.87 -7.20
C LEU A 233 12.46 21.54 -7.34
N LEU A 234 12.50 20.92 -8.52
CA LEU A 234 13.30 19.71 -8.75
C LEU A 234 14.80 20.00 -8.77
N ASN A 235 15.21 21.26 -8.90
CA ASN A 235 16.61 21.68 -8.77
C ASN A 235 17.02 21.99 -7.31
N HIS A 236 16.15 21.68 -6.33
CA HIS A 236 16.43 22.00 -4.94
C HIS A 236 17.60 21.13 -4.41
N PRO A 237 18.68 21.73 -3.84
CA PRO A 237 19.91 21.01 -3.48
C PRO A 237 19.72 19.88 -2.46
N LEU A 238 18.66 19.95 -1.64
CA LEU A 238 18.26 18.84 -0.76
C LEU A 238 18.09 17.50 -1.49
N ILE A 239 17.59 17.53 -2.73
CA ILE A 239 17.34 16.33 -3.52
C ILE A 239 18.68 15.64 -3.81
N ASP A 240 19.66 16.38 -4.30
CA ASP A 240 21.00 15.87 -4.59
C ASP A 240 21.77 15.45 -3.33
N GLU A 241 21.51 16.11 -2.20
CA GLU A 241 22.18 15.82 -0.93
C GLU A 241 21.68 14.54 -0.24
N VAL A 242 20.38 14.24 -0.37
CA VAL A 242 19.73 13.16 0.39
C VAL A 242 19.42 11.95 -0.48
N VAL A 243 18.94 12.13 -1.71
CA VAL A 243 18.43 11.00 -2.51
C VAL A 243 19.53 10.02 -2.90
N PRO A 244 20.68 10.45 -3.50
CA PRO A 244 21.75 9.52 -3.86
C PRO A 244 22.35 8.82 -2.65
N TRP A 245 22.55 9.57 -1.56
CA TRP A 245 23.05 9.04 -0.29
C TRP A 245 22.13 7.97 0.30
N TYR A 246 20.81 8.20 0.31
CA TYR A 246 19.86 7.29 0.94
C TYR A 246 19.60 6.04 0.10
N LEU A 247 19.46 6.20 -1.22
CA LEU A 247 19.21 5.09 -2.14
C LEU A 247 20.48 4.32 -2.52
N GLY A 248 21.67 4.91 -2.30
CA GLY A 248 22.95 4.35 -2.71
C GLY A 248 23.06 4.22 -4.23
N CYS A 249 22.56 5.20 -4.97
CA CYS A 249 22.52 5.26 -6.43
C CYS A 249 22.67 6.71 -6.91
N ASP A 250 23.56 6.95 -7.87
CA ASP A 250 23.83 8.29 -8.39
C ASP A 250 22.80 8.77 -9.45
N ASN A 251 21.94 7.87 -9.94
CA ASN A 251 20.94 8.17 -10.97
C ASN A 251 19.52 7.73 -10.52
N PRO A 252 18.93 8.36 -9.49
CA PRO A 252 17.59 8.05 -9.05
C PRO A 252 16.55 8.47 -10.10
N LEU A 253 15.45 7.71 -10.21
CA LEU A 253 14.33 8.05 -11.09
C LEU A 253 13.21 8.71 -10.30
N LEU A 254 12.65 9.79 -10.83
CA LEU A 254 11.43 10.37 -10.31
C LEU A 254 10.23 9.50 -10.69
N TRP A 255 9.71 8.74 -9.72
CA TRP A 255 8.58 7.83 -9.95
C TRP A 255 7.22 8.54 -9.99
N SER A 256 7.00 9.48 -9.06
CA SER A 256 5.75 10.25 -8.97
C SER A 256 6.01 11.64 -8.41
N TYR A 257 5.31 12.63 -8.97
CA TYR A 257 5.37 14.01 -8.50
C TYR A 257 3.98 14.65 -8.61
N SER A 258 3.40 14.97 -7.45
CA SER A 258 2.01 15.38 -7.32
C SER A 258 1.80 16.34 -6.16
N VAL A 259 0.67 17.06 -6.19
CA VAL A 259 0.21 17.89 -5.07
C VAL A 259 -1.09 17.31 -4.50
N ASN A 260 -1.12 17.14 -3.18
CA ASN A 260 -2.30 16.72 -2.44
C ASN A 260 -2.92 17.93 -1.72
N ILE A 261 -4.14 18.32 -2.10
CA ILE A 261 -4.90 19.37 -1.44
C ILE A 261 -5.97 18.72 -0.56
N ALA A 262 -5.63 18.54 0.72
CA ALA A 262 -6.57 18.05 1.73
C ALA A 262 -7.60 19.13 2.07
N ARG A 263 -8.89 18.74 2.17
CA ARG A 263 -10.00 19.63 2.51
C ARG A 263 -10.79 19.08 3.71
N PRO A 264 -11.55 19.93 4.41
CA PRO A 264 -12.44 19.50 5.49
C PRO A 264 -13.37 18.35 5.06
N GLY A 265 -13.55 17.38 5.96
CA GLY A 265 -14.34 16.18 5.70
C GLY A 265 -13.57 15.01 5.08
N GLY A 266 -12.26 15.17 4.84
CA GLY A 266 -11.37 14.07 4.47
C GLY A 266 -11.30 13.00 5.56
N LEU A 267 -11.28 11.73 5.18
CA LEU A 267 -11.06 10.62 6.10
C LEU A 267 -9.56 10.28 6.22
N PRO A 268 -9.09 9.85 7.41
CA PRO A 268 -7.73 9.33 7.56
C PRO A 268 -7.46 8.18 6.58
N GLN A 269 -6.25 8.14 6.03
CA GLN A 269 -5.79 6.96 5.31
C GLN A 269 -5.51 5.84 6.32
N VAL A 270 -5.71 4.59 5.89
CA VAL A 270 -5.25 3.42 6.65
C VAL A 270 -3.75 3.49 6.85
N LEU A 271 -3.22 2.94 7.96
CA LEU A 271 -1.77 2.82 8.10
C LEU A 271 -1.24 2.03 6.91
N HIS A 272 -0.26 2.58 6.21
CA HIS A 272 0.35 1.94 5.06
C HIS A 272 1.77 2.44 4.93
N TRP A 273 2.37 2.03 3.84
CA TRP A 273 3.71 2.26 3.42
C TRP A 273 3.69 2.35 1.90
N ASP A 274 4.41 3.31 1.37
CA ASP A 274 4.28 3.66 -0.05
C ASP A 274 4.89 2.60 -0.99
N GLN A 275 5.68 1.69 -0.41
CA GLN A 275 6.28 0.54 -1.10
C GLN A 275 5.42 -0.74 -1.01
N GLY A 276 4.11 -0.67 -0.76
CA GLY A 276 3.27 -1.85 -0.51
C GLY A 276 3.38 -2.97 -1.56
N ILE A 277 3.46 -2.64 -2.86
CA ILE A 277 3.60 -3.61 -3.98
C ILE A 277 4.93 -4.38 -3.93
N MET A 278 5.89 -3.83 -3.21
CA MET A 278 7.24 -4.32 -3.15
C MET A 278 7.39 -5.35 -1.99
N GLY A 279 6.49 -5.45 -1.01
CA GLY A 279 6.59 -6.44 0.08
C GLY A 279 7.59 -6.07 1.19
N HIS A 280 7.64 -6.84 2.29
CA HIS A 280 8.43 -6.55 3.52
C HIS A 280 9.88 -7.07 3.45
N GLY A 281 10.72 -6.62 4.39
CA GLY A 281 12.02 -7.26 4.68
C GLY A 281 13.19 -6.84 3.78
N ARG A 282 13.13 -5.67 3.14
CA ARG A 282 14.28 -5.17 2.36
C ARG A 282 15.36 -4.59 3.24
N ALA A 283 16.59 -5.06 3.03
CA ALA A 283 17.77 -4.48 3.67
C ALA A 283 18.23 -3.16 3.02
N LYS A 284 17.78 -2.84 1.80
CA LYS A 284 18.18 -1.63 1.05
C LYS A 284 16.97 -0.79 0.68
N ALA A 285 17.08 0.52 0.86
CA ALA A 285 16.07 1.46 0.40
C ALA A 285 16.04 1.50 -1.14
N VAL A 286 14.83 1.42 -1.70
CA VAL A 286 14.59 1.46 -3.16
C VAL A 286 13.71 2.63 -3.59
N ALA A 287 13.15 3.37 -2.63
CA ALA A 287 12.41 4.62 -2.85
C ALA A 287 12.54 5.52 -1.61
N LEU A 288 12.44 6.82 -1.84
CA LEU A 288 12.37 7.86 -0.81
C LEU A 288 11.29 8.86 -1.22
N ASN A 289 10.43 9.23 -0.28
CA ASN A 289 9.50 10.34 -0.48
C ASN A 289 10.04 11.61 0.16
N ILE A 290 9.92 12.72 -0.57
CA ILE A 290 10.13 14.07 -0.04
C ILE A 290 8.80 14.81 -0.12
N SER A 291 8.29 15.24 1.03
CA SER A 291 7.04 16.01 1.12
C SER A 291 7.33 17.47 1.43
N TRP A 292 7.05 18.34 0.46
CA TRP A 292 7.17 19.80 0.62
C TRP A 292 5.89 20.36 1.24
N LEU A 293 6.00 20.96 2.43
CA LEU A 293 4.84 21.50 3.15
C LEU A 293 4.52 22.91 2.67
N LEU A 294 3.41 23.08 1.93
CA LEU A 294 2.94 24.38 1.41
C LEU A 294 1.92 25.09 2.33
N CYS A 295 1.64 24.48 3.47
CA CYS A 295 0.86 25.03 4.56
C CYS A 295 1.23 24.32 5.86
N ASP A 296 0.81 24.90 6.98
CA ASP A 296 1.06 24.29 8.28
C ASP A 296 0.30 22.98 8.44
N PHE A 297 0.97 21.96 8.95
CA PHE A 297 0.39 20.67 9.31
C PHE A 297 0.17 20.64 10.83
N HIS A 298 -1.06 20.35 11.23
CA HIS A 298 -1.51 20.31 12.61
C HIS A 298 -2.39 19.08 12.83
N GLU A 299 -2.58 18.69 14.09
CA GLU A 299 -3.49 17.62 14.46
C GLU A 299 -4.90 17.85 13.87
N LYS A 300 -5.40 19.09 13.95
CA LYS A 300 -6.76 19.46 13.51
C LYS A 300 -6.97 19.38 11.99
N ASN A 301 -5.92 19.56 11.18
CA ASN A 301 -6.04 19.53 9.71
C ASN A 301 -5.51 18.23 9.09
N GLY A 302 -5.17 17.24 9.93
CA GLY A 302 -4.77 15.91 9.47
C GLY A 302 -3.30 15.82 9.07
N GLY A 303 -2.41 16.47 9.82
CA GLY A 303 -0.97 16.29 9.64
C GLY A 303 -0.57 14.81 9.61
N THR A 304 0.39 14.47 8.73
CA THR A 304 0.83 13.10 8.49
C THR A 304 1.23 12.41 9.79
N ARG A 305 0.66 11.22 10.03
CA ARG A 305 0.99 10.37 11.17
C ARG A 305 2.00 9.31 10.73
N ILE A 306 3.07 9.16 11.49
CA ILE A 306 4.15 8.21 11.22
C ILE A 306 4.30 7.31 12.45
N PHE A 307 4.60 6.03 12.24
CA PHE A 307 5.06 5.13 13.30
C PHE A 307 6.60 5.17 13.32
N PRO A 308 7.23 5.84 14.30
CA PRO A 308 8.68 5.96 14.32
C PRO A 308 9.35 4.58 14.38
N GLY A 309 10.37 4.36 13.56
CA GLY A 309 11.13 3.10 13.53
C GLY A 309 10.42 1.94 12.82
N SER A 310 9.24 2.15 12.23
CA SER A 310 8.51 1.09 11.52
C SER A 310 9.18 0.66 10.20
N HIS A 311 10.27 1.30 9.79
CA HIS A 311 11.05 0.90 8.61
C HIS A 311 11.96 -0.30 8.88
N ASP A 312 12.36 -0.53 10.15
CA ASP A 312 13.24 -1.63 10.56
C ASP A 312 12.49 -2.86 11.08
N LYS A 313 11.18 -2.74 11.35
CA LYS A 313 10.36 -3.82 11.89
C LYS A 313 9.05 -3.94 11.14
N ASN A 314 8.59 -5.17 10.95
CA ASN A 314 7.27 -5.41 10.40
C ASN A 314 6.19 -5.16 11.46
N VAL A 315 5.72 -3.91 11.57
CA VAL A 315 4.71 -3.51 12.57
C VAL A 315 3.42 -3.03 11.93
N ARG A 316 2.29 -3.44 12.51
CA ARG A 316 0.96 -3.04 12.06
C ARG A 316 -0.06 -3.12 13.20
N PRO A 317 -0.99 -2.16 13.34
CA PRO A 317 -2.08 -2.28 14.29
C PRO A 317 -2.99 -3.45 13.90
N ARG A 318 -3.53 -4.14 14.91
CA ARG A 318 -4.49 -5.24 14.69
C ARG A 318 -5.74 -4.79 13.93
N ASN A 319 -6.09 -3.52 14.03
CA ASN A 319 -7.09 -2.88 13.18
C ASN A 319 -6.47 -1.67 12.47
N VAL A 320 -6.31 -1.77 11.14
CA VAL A 320 -5.71 -0.72 10.30
C VAL A 320 -6.62 0.50 10.07
N PHE A 321 -7.89 0.41 10.49
CA PHE A 321 -8.87 1.50 10.40
C PHE A 321 -9.11 2.21 11.74
N SER A 322 -8.65 1.66 12.87
CA SER A 322 -8.70 2.39 14.13
C SER A 322 -7.59 3.43 14.15
N SER A 323 -8.01 4.70 14.27
CA SER A 323 -7.16 5.88 14.34
C SER A 323 -6.52 6.08 15.70
#